data_AF-A0AAV1W783-F1
#
_entry.id   AF-A0AAV1W783-F1
#
_cell.length_a   1.000
_cell.length_b   1.000
_cell.length_c   1.000
_cell.angle_alpha   90.00
_cell.angle_beta   90.00
_cell.angle_gamma   90.00
#
_symmetry.space_group_name_H-M   'P 1'
#
loop_
_entity.id
_entity.type
_entity.pdbx_description
1 polymer ?
#
loop_
_entity_poly.entity_id
_entity_poly.type
_entity_poly.pdbx_seq_one_letter_code
_entity_poly.pdbx_strand_id
1 'polypeptide(L)'
;MQGKKPYVVVFAIQTIYAAMFLLSKVAFDHGMNNFIFVFYRQAIATLFLSPFAFFFGRKTAPPLSFLTFCKIFFLSLFGITLSLDIYGIGLIYTSATLAAAATNSLPVITFVLALILR
;
A
#
# COMPACT_ATOMS: atom_id res chain seq x y z
N MET A 1 0.97 -28.09 14.90
CA MET A 1 0.68 -26.63 14.97
C MET A 1 1.36 -25.77 13.89
N GLN A 2 2.09 -26.33 12.91
CA GLN A 2 2.78 -25.54 11.88
C GLN A 2 1.87 -25.06 10.72
N GLY A 3 0.77 -25.76 10.43
CA GLY A 3 -0.16 -25.38 9.35
C GLY A 3 -1.12 -24.22 9.66
N LYS A 4 -1.31 -23.84 10.94
CA LYS A 4 -2.27 -22.77 11.32
C LYS A 4 -1.67 -21.36 11.33
N LYS A 5 -0.34 -21.24 11.43
CA LYS A 5 0.39 -19.96 11.45
C LYS A 5 0.07 -19.05 10.25
N PRO A 6 0.08 -19.53 8.98
CA PRO A 6 -0.23 -18.66 7.86
C PRO A 6 -1.67 -18.14 7.89
N TYR A 7 -2.64 -18.95 8.33
CA TYR A 7 -4.03 -18.51 8.46
C TYR A 7 -4.21 -17.42 9.52
N VAL A 8 -3.51 -17.52 10.64
CA VAL A 8 -3.53 -16.48 11.69
C VAL A 8 -2.92 -15.18 11.15
N VAL A 9 -1.84 -15.25 10.38
CA VAL A 9 -1.21 -14.08 9.74
C VAL A 9 -2.15 -13.45 8.71
N VAL A 10 -2.79 -14.25 7.85
CA VAL A 10 -3.76 -13.76 6.88
C VAL A 10 -4.94 -13.08 7.58
N PHE A 11 -5.48 -13.69 8.64
CA PHE A 11 -6.58 -13.10 9.40
C PHE A 11 -6.19 -11.76 10.04
N ALA A 12 -4.99 -11.67 10.61
CA ALA A 12 -4.47 -10.43 11.17
C ALA A 12 -4.31 -9.34 10.09
N ILE A 13 -3.75 -9.69 8.92
CA ILE A 13 -3.60 -8.77 7.78
C ILE A 13 -4.97 -8.25 7.32
N GLN A 14 -5.96 -9.14 7.13
CA GLN A 14 -7.29 -8.73 6.69
C GLN A 14 -7.99 -7.82 7.71
N THR A 15 -7.78 -8.09 9.00
CA THR A 15 -8.32 -7.23 10.09
C THR A 15 -7.70 -5.83 10.04
N ILE A 16 -6.38 -5.73 9.81
CA ILE A 16 -5.67 -4.45 9.66
C ILE A 16 -6.19 -3.70 8.43
N TYR A 17 -6.37 -4.37 7.29
CA TYR A 17 -6.92 -3.75 6.09
C TYR A 17 -8.35 -3.24 6.31
N ALA A 18 -9.21 -4.01 6.98
CA ALA A 18 -10.57 -3.58 7.31
C ALA A 18 -10.57 -2.32 8.18
N ALA A 19 -9.76 -2.30 9.25
CA ALA A 19 -9.59 -1.12 10.10
C ALA A 19 -9.08 0.09 9.31
N MET A 20 -8.10 -0.13 8.43
CA MET A 20 -7.54 0.91 7.57
C MET A 20 -8.60 1.53 6.65
N PHE A 21 -9.43 0.72 5.98
CA PHE A 21 -10.49 1.25 5.09
C PHE A 21 -11.55 2.04 5.85
N LEU A 22 -11.97 1.55 7.02
CA LEU A 22 -12.95 2.25 7.86
C LEU A 22 -12.40 3.58 8.38
N LEU A 23 -11.20 3.58 8.95
CA LEU A 23 -10.57 4.80 9.48
C LEU A 23 -10.28 5.81 8.37
N SER A 24 -9.81 5.35 7.20
CA SER A 24 -9.59 6.22 6.04
C SER A 24 -10.90 6.86 5.59
N LYS A 25 -12.00 6.09 5.56
CA LYS A 25 -13.31 6.61 5.14
C LYS A 25 -13.86 7.63 6.12
N VAL A 26 -13.82 7.36 7.42
CA VAL A 26 -14.22 8.33 8.47
C VAL A 26 -13.43 9.62 8.36
N ALA A 27 -12.11 9.52 8.16
CA ALA A 27 -11.26 10.69 8.09
C ALA A 27 -11.51 11.53 6.82
N PHE A 28 -11.84 10.88 5.68
CA PHE A 28 -12.28 11.59 4.47
C PHE A 28 -13.67 12.21 4.61
N ASP A 29 -14.62 11.53 5.27
CA ASP A 29 -15.96 12.05 5.50
C ASP A 29 -15.96 13.27 6.44
N HIS A 30 -14.93 13.42 7.28
CA HIS A 30 -14.69 14.64 8.08
C HIS A 30 -13.94 15.75 7.32
N GLY A 31 -13.82 15.64 6.00
CA GLY A 31 -13.29 16.69 5.13
C GLY A 31 -11.76 16.70 4.98
N MET A 32 -11.05 15.65 5.42
CA MET A 32 -9.61 15.57 5.23
C MET A 32 -9.25 15.38 3.74
N ASN A 33 -8.34 16.20 3.24
CA ASN A 33 -7.84 16.09 1.87
C ASN A 33 -7.07 14.77 1.69
N ASN A 34 -7.45 14.01 0.65
CA ASN A 34 -6.84 12.74 0.33
C ASN A 34 -5.32 12.79 0.14
N PHE A 35 -4.81 13.81 -0.55
CA PHE A 35 -3.38 13.98 -0.80
C PHE A 35 -2.59 14.15 0.51
N ILE A 36 -3.16 14.90 1.46
CA ILE A 36 -2.57 15.12 2.78
C ILE A 36 -2.52 13.80 3.56
N PHE A 37 -3.59 13.01 3.50
CA PHE A 37 -3.64 11.71 4.16
C PHE A 37 -2.61 10.73 3.61
N VAL A 38 -2.51 10.62 2.29
CA VAL A 38 -1.54 9.73 1.63
C VAL A 38 -0.11 10.17 1.97
N PHE A 39 0.17 11.48 1.97
CA PHE A 39 1.47 12.02 2.38
C PHE A 39 1.83 11.63 3.81
N TYR A 40 0.94 11.88 4.79
CA TYR A 40 1.20 11.52 6.18
C TYR A 40 1.43 10.03 6.37
N ARG A 41 0.64 9.19 5.69
CA ARG A 41 0.79 7.74 5.77
C ARG A 41 2.17 7.29 5.27
N GLN A 42 2.64 7.85 4.16
CA GLN A 42 3.95 7.51 3.59
C GLN A 42 5.12 8.10 4.41
N ALA A 43 4.94 9.29 5.00
CA ALA A 43 5.93 9.91 5.88
C ALA A 43 6.12 9.10 7.18
N ILE A 44 5.02 8.70 7.83
CA ILE A 44 5.05 7.87 9.04
C ILE A 44 5.66 6.50 8.73
N ALA A 45 5.26 5.87 7.62
CA ALA A 45 5.84 4.60 7.19
C ALA A 45 7.36 4.70 6.99
N THR A 46 7.82 5.78 6.36
CA THR A 46 9.26 6.02 6.14
C THR A 46 9.99 6.26 7.45
N LEU A 47 9.44 7.07 8.36
CA LEU A 47 10.02 7.33 9.68
C LEU A 47 10.11 6.05 10.51
N PHE A 48 9.08 5.21 10.45
CA PHE A 48 9.04 3.95 11.20
C PHE A 48 10.00 2.92 10.60
N LEU A 49 10.05 2.76 9.27
CA LEU A 49 10.92 1.78 8.60
C LEU A 49 12.39 2.20 8.57
N SER A 50 12.70 3.50 8.59
CA SER A 50 14.07 4.03 8.55
C SER A 50 15.00 3.41 9.60
N PRO A 51 14.66 3.36 10.91
CA PRO A 51 15.52 2.74 11.90
C PRO A 51 15.69 1.24 11.65
N PHE A 52 14.64 0.49 11.28
CA PHE A 52 14.76 -0.93 10.98
C PHE A 52 15.66 -1.19 9.77
N ALA A 53 15.52 -0.38 8.72
CA ALA A 53 16.38 -0.46 7.54
C ALA A 53 17.86 -0.20 7.90
N PHE A 54 18.11 0.76 8.79
CA PHE A 54 19.46 1.08 9.25
C PHE A 54 20.06 -0.03 10.13
N PHE A 55 19.29 -0.61 11.06
CA PHE A 55 19.76 -1.65 11.99
C PHE A 55 19.89 -3.03 11.32
N PHE A 56 18.95 -3.43 10.47
CA PHE A 56 18.94 -4.76 9.84
C PHE A 56 19.59 -4.80 8.47
N GLY A 57 19.44 -3.74 7.65
CA GLY A 57 19.84 -3.75 6.24
C GLY A 57 21.29 -3.38 5.97
N ARG A 58 21.99 -2.74 6.91
CA ARG A 58 23.32 -2.16 6.65
C ARG A 58 24.42 -3.19 6.36
N LYS A 59 24.28 -4.43 6.83
CA LYS A 59 25.30 -5.49 6.63
C LYS A 59 25.12 -6.29 5.34
N THR A 60 23.94 -6.24 4.72
CA THR A 60 23.55 -7.09 3.58
C THR A 60 23.11 -6.29 2.35
N ALA A 61 22.96 -4.97 2.45
CA ALA A 61 22.49 -4.14 1.34
C ALA A 61 23.60 -3.92 0.28
N PRO A 62 23.35 -4.29 -0.99
CA PRO A 62 24.24 -3.94 -2.10
C PRO A 62 24.21 -2.42 -2.36
N PRO A 63 25.32 -1.83 -2.86
CA PRO A 63 25.36 -0.41 -3.17
C PRO A 63 24.35 -0.06 -4.27
N LEU A 64 23.48 0.91 -3.99
CA LEU A 64 22.51 1.42 -4.96
C LEU A 64 23.18 2.47 -5.85
N SER A 65 23.22 2.21 -7.16
CA SER A 65 23.61 3.22 -8.16
C SER A 65 22.55 4.31 -8.25
N PHE A 66 22.98 5.55 -8.50
CA PHE A 66 22.09 6.71 -8.65
C PHE A 66 20.99 6.50 -9.71
N LEU A 67 21.31 5.82 -10.81
CA LEU A 67 20.34 5.50 -11.86
C LEU A 67 19.24 4.55 -11.34
N THR A 68 19.62 3.53 -10.56
CA THR A 68 18.68 2.59 -9.95
C THR A 68 17.80 3.31 -8.92
N PHE A 69 18.39 4.20 -8.13
CA PHE A 69 17.65 5.06 -7.21
C PHE A 69 16.61 5.92 -7.94
N CYS A 70 17.01 6.61 -9.03
CA CYS A 70 16.07 7.39 -9.85
C CYS A 70 14.95 6.53 -10.42
N LYS A 71 15.25 5.33 -10.93
CA LYS A 71 14.21 4.40 -11.43
C LYS A 71 13.21 4.01 -10.35
N ILE A 72 13.68 3.65 -9.15
CA ILE A 72 12.82 3.31 -8.01
C ILE A 72 12.00 4.51 -7.58
N PHE A 73 12.60 5.71 -7.56
CA PHE A 73 11.93 6.95 -7.21
C PHE A 73 10.78 7.26 -8.18
N PHE A 74 11.03 7.25 -9.50
CA PHE A 74 10.00 7.50 -10.49
C PHE A 74 8.91 6.43 -10.50
N LEU A 75 9.27 5.17 -10.32
CA LEU A 75 8.30 4.07 -10.19
C LEU A 75 7.41 4.25 -8.95
N SER A 76 7.98 4.69 -7.84
CA SER A 76 7.22 4.93 -6.61
C SER A 76 6.34 6.18 -6.74
N LEU A 77 6.85 7.25 -7.34
CA LEU A 77 6.13 8.51 -7.52
C LEU A 77 4.95 8.37 -8.47
N PHE A 78 5.18 7.81 -9.66
CA PHE A 78 4.12 7.69 -10.66
C PHE A 78 3.31 6.39 -10.54
N GLY A 79 3.93 5.29 -10.11
CA GLY A 79 3.23 4.03 -9.96
C GLY A 79 2.43 3.99 -8.67
N ILE A 80 3.12 4.08 -7.53
CA ILE A 80 2.51 3.83 -6.22
C ILE A 80 1.70 5.04 -5.75
N THR A 81 2.26 6.25 -5.75
CA THR A 81 1.59 7.45 -5.22
C THR A 81 0.33 7.78 -6.01
N LEU A 82 0.42 7.85 -7.35
CA LEU A 82 -0.78 8.09 -8.17
C LEU A 82 -1.86 7.03 -7.97
N SER A 83 -1.50 5.75 -7.89
CA SER A 83 -2.49 4.69 -7.65
C SER A 83 -3.18 4.86 -6.30
N LEU A 84 -2.46 5.28 -5.26
CA LEU A 84 -3.01 5.50 -3.93
C LEU A 84 -3.91 6.72 -3.86
N ASP A 85 -3.54 7.81 -4.54
CA ASP A 85 -4.35 9.02 -4.60
C ASP A 85 -5.62 8.77 -5.41
N ILE A 86 -5.53 8.11 -6.57
CA ILE A 86 -6.70 7.71 -7.38
C ILE A 86 -7.61 6.79 -6.56
N TYR A 87 -7.04 5.81 -5.84
CA TYR A 87 -7.81 4.94 -4.96
C TYR A 87 -8.52 5.74 -3.86
N GLY A 88 -7.83 6.69 -3.26
CA GLY A 88 -8.35 7.55 -2.20
C GLY A 88 -9.47 8.48 -2.66
N ILE A 89 -9.33 9.09 -3.84
CA ILE A 89 -10.40 9.82 -4.52
C ILE A 89 -11.58 8.89 -4.79
N GLY A 90 -11.33 7.69 -5.31
CA GLY A 90 -12.36 6.67 -5.50
C GLY A 90 -13.10 6.35 -4.19
N LEU A 91 -12.39 6.23 -3.07
CA LEU A 91 -12.99 5.98 -1.75
C LEU A 91 -13.80 7.17 -1.21
N ILE A 92 -13.47 8.40 -1.59
CA ILE A 92 -14.29 9.58 -1.26
C ILE A 92 -15.67 9.46 -1.94
N TYR A 93 -15.70 9.12 -3.23
CA TYR A 93 -16.93 9.02 -4.02
C TYR A 93 -17.66 7.68 -3.89
N THR A 94 -17.08 6.69 -3.20
CA THR A 94 -17.64 5.34 -3.08
C THR A 94 -17.72 4.88 -1.62
N SER A 95 -18.26 3.67 -1.39
CA SER A 95 -18.32 3.07 -0.07
C SER A 95 -17.07 2.24 0.24
N ALA A 96 -16.75 2.10 1.53
CA ALA A 96 -15.67 1.21 1.98
C ALA A 96 -15.87 -0.24 1.52
N THR A 97 -17.12 -0.69 1.39
CA THR A 97 -17.47 -2.03 0.87
C THR A 97 -17.06 -2.21 -0.60
N LEU A 98 -17.33 -1.21 -1.45
CA LEU A 98 -16.92 -1.28 -2.86
C LEU A 98 -15.40 -1.26 -2.97
N ALA A 99 -14.74 -0.43 -2.18
CA ALA A 99 -13.29 -0.35 -2.17
C ALA A 99 -12.64 -1.68 -1.73
N ALA A 100 -13.21 -2.35 -0.72
CA ALA A 100 -12.80 -3.70 -0.31
C ALA A 100 -13.02 -4.73 -1.43
N ALA A 101 -14.18 -4.71 -2.09
CA ALA A 101 -14.47 -5.59 -3.22
C ALA A 101 -13.48 -5.39 -4.38
N ALA A 102 -13.15 -4.14 -4.73
CA ALA A 102 -12.15 -3.82 -5.74
C ALA A 102 -10.76 -4.38 -5.38
N THR A 103 -10.33 -4.25 -4.12
CA THR A 103 -9.04 -4.80 -3.67
C THR A 103 -8.99 -6.32 -3.72
N ASN A 104 -10.11 -7.00 -3.42
CA ASN A 104 -10.21 -8.46 -3.54
C ASN A 104 -10.18 -8.94 -5.00
N SER A 105 -10.53 -8.09 -5.96
CA SER A 105 -10.47 -8.38 -7.40
C SER A 105 -9.09 -8.13 -8.01
N LEU A 106 -8.14 -7.52 -7.30
CA LEU A 106 -6.79 -7.26 -7.80
C LEU A 106 -6.09 -8.51 -8.36
N PRO A 107 -6.12 -9.69 -7.70
CA PRO A 107 -5.47 -10.88 -8.24
C PRO A 107 -6.03 -11.31 -9.59
N VAL A 108 -7.34 -11.15 -9.79
CA VAL A 108 -8.01 -11.48 -11.07
C VAL A 108 -7.55 -10.53 -12.17
N ILE A 109 -7.51 -9.22 -11.89
CA ILE A 109 -7.04 -8.21 -12.84
C ILE A 109 -5.56 -8.46 -13.18
N THR A 110 -4.72 -8.73 -12.18
CA THR A 110 -3.31 -9.06 -12.39
C THR A 110 -3.13 -10.30 -13.27
N PHE A 111 -3.94 -11.34 -13.06
CA PHE A 111 -3.90 -12.55 -13.89
C PHE A 111 -4.27 -12.26 -15.35
N VAL A 112 -5.34 -11.50 -15.59
CA VAL A 112 -5.76 -11.12 -16.94
C VAL A 112 -4.68 -10.28 -17.63
N LEU A 113 -4.12 -9.28 -16.94
CA LEU A 113 -3.03 -8.47 -17.48
C LEU A 113 -1.79 -9.32 -17.80
N ALA A 114 -1.43 -10.25 -16.91
CA ALA A 114 -0.32 -11.17 -17.15
C ALA A 114 -0.56 -12.09 -18.35
N LEU A 115 -1.81 -12.49 -18.61
CA LEU A 115 -2.17 -13.26 -19.80
C LEU A 115 -2.08 -12.43 -21.08
N ILE A 116 -2.52 -11.18 -21.06
CA ILE A 116 -2.49 -10.26 -22.22
C ILE A 116 -1.06 -9.84 -22.56
N LEU A 117 -0.23 -9.60 -21.54
CA LEU A 117 1.16 -9.17 -21.66
C LEU A 117 2.15 -10.35 -21.81
N ARG A 118 1.65 -11.58 -21.91
CA ARG A 118 2.45 -12.79 -22.11
C ARG A 118 3.10 -12.77 -23.49
#